data_AF-A0A0Q5WIV4-F1
#
_entry.id   AF-A0A0Q5WIV4-F1
#
_cell.length_a   1.000
_cell.length_b   1.000
_cell.length_c   1.000
_cell.angle_alpha   90.00
_cell.angle_beta   90.00
_cell.angle_gamma   90.00
#
_symmetry.space_group_name_H-M   'P 1'
#
loop_
_entity.id
_entity.type
_entity.pdbx_description
1 polymer ?
#
loop_
_entity_poly.entity_id
_entity_poly.type
_entity_poly.pdbx_seq_one_letter_code
_entity_poly.pdbx_strand_id
1 'polypeptide(L)'
;MTGPREVANWQAKIDDLSAEWGSMHVPSPDLGDWNRLMTVMTSEVGQLRATSQWRSGPRTLLEALGLHHRELALTAGLGWLLDPDGHHGLGSAFLEDFLAALGVPMPAPGPVSIQLEEQRNITRADLVLRCPQVTVLIEAKVWALEQPQQCARLASEWADESPVLVYLTPRGVHPTTAGSSLDEWRTLSWGDVAEAVARAAARSDAAPGVHDYLNTLTHDVGRTR
;
A
#
# COMPACT_ATOMS: atom_id res chain seq x y z
N MET A 1 -5.95 62.63 18.60
CA MET A 1 -4.67 63.37 18.54
C MET A 1 -3.68 62.68 19.48
N THR A 2 -3.02 61.64 18.98
CA THR A 2 -1.87 60.97 19.61
C THR A 2 -0.61 61.54 18.98
N GLY A 3 0.28 62.06 19.81
CA GLY A 3 1.32 63.01 19.40
C GLY A 3 2.58 62.41 18.78
N PRO A 4 3.52 63.26 18.33
CA PRO A 4 4.76 62.92 17.60
C PRO A 4 5.79 62.04 18.35
N ARG A 5 5.45 61.51 19.54
CA ARG A 5 6.37 60.78 20.44
C ARG A 5 6.52 59.29 20.13
N GLU A 6 5.61 58.68 19.36
CA GLU A 6 5.73 57.25 19.02
C GLU A 6 6.70 56.98 17.87
N VAL A 7 6.83 57.86 16.87
CA VAL A 7 7.71 57.65 15.70
C VAL A 7 9.20 57.78 16.08
N ALA A 8 9.55 58.67 17.01
CA ALA A 8 10.93 58.84 17.48
C ALA A 8 11.47 57.59 18.21
N ASN A 9 10.59 56.80 18.84
CA ASN A 9 10.96 55.58 19.54
C ASN A 9 11.23 54.39 18.59
N TRP A 10 10.71 54.44 17.36
CA TRP A 10 10.95 53.41 16.35
C TRP A 10 12.31 53.56 15.69
N GLN A 11 12.73 54.79 15.37
CA GLN A 11 14.04 55.00 14.76
C GLN A 11 15.17 54.56 15.70
N ALA A 12 15.08 54.94 16.99
CA ALA A 12 16.03 54.49 17.99
C ALA A 12 16.06 52.96 18.12
N LYS A 13 14.90 52.30 18.06
CA LYS A 13 14.80 50.83 18.13
C LYS A 13 15.32 50.13 16.88
N ILE A 14 15.17 50.74 15.70
CA ILE A 14 15.72 50.26 14.43
C ILE A 14 17.24 50.42 14.43
N ASP A 15 17.75 51.55 14.93
CA ASP A 15 19.19 51.80 15.03
C ASP A 15 19.84 50.83 16.03
N ASP A 16 19.18 50.54 17.15
CA ASP A 16 19.63 49.56 18.15
C ASP A 16 19.63 48.14 17.59
N LEU A 17 18.55 47.72 16.89
CA LEU A 17 18.50 46.42 16.21
C LEU A 17 19.52 46.30 15.08
N SER A 18 19.81 47.40 14.37
CA SER A 18 20.83 47.42 13.29
C SER A 18 22.24 47.35 13.86
N ALA A 19 22.49 47.99 15.01
CA ALA A 19 23.74 47.87 15.74
C ALA A 19 23.92 46.47 16.33
N GLU A 20 22.86 45.89 16.88
CA GLU A 20 22.84 44.53 17.40
C GLU A 20 23.11 43.53 16.27
N TRP A 21 22.41 43.65 15.13
CA TRP A 21 22.64 42.84 13.92
C TRP A 21 24.05 43.03 13.34
N GLY A 22 24.59 44.24 13.33
CA GLY A 22 25.96 44.51 12.90
C GLY A 22 27.03 43.97 13.85
N SER A 23 26.69 43.83 15.14
CA SER A 23 27.56 43.23 16.17
C SER A 23 27.52 41.70 16.17
N MET A 24 26.43 41.12 15.64
CA MET A 24 26.36 39.69 15.34
C MET A 24 27.25 39.41 14.13
N HIS A 25 28.52 39.12 14.40
CA HIS A 25 29.45 38.61 13.41
C HIS A 25 28.99 37.19 13.03
N VAL A 26 28.02 37.08 12.13
CA VAL A 26 27.75 35.84 11.42
C VAL A 26 28.87 35.76 10.38
N PRO A 27 29.86 34.86 10.53
CA PRO A 27 30.86 34.68 9.48
C PRO A 27 30.08 34.42 8.20
N SER A 28 30.29 35.25 7.18
CA SER A 28 29.72 34.94 5.87
C SER A 28 30.21 33.53 5.54
N PRO A 29 29.30 32.57 5.26
CA PRO A 29 29.72 31.23 4.92
C PRO A 29 30.76 31.33 3.80
N ASP A 30 31.91 30.67 3.95
CA ASP A 30 32.96 30.71 2.94
C ASP A 30 32.38 30.17 1.63
N LEU A 31 32.02 31.09 0.73
CA LEU A 31 31.41 30.80 -0.56
C LEU A 31 32.33 29.91 -1.42
N GLY A 32 33.64 29.95 -1.19
CA GLY A 32 34.62 29.09 -1.84
C GLY A 32 34.52 27.64 -1.37
N ASP A 33 34.42 27.43 -0.06
CA ASP A 33 34.22 26.10 0.53
C ASP A 33 32.85 25.51 0.17
N TRP A 34 31.79 26.33 0.10
CA TRP A 34 30.48 25.91 -0.40
C TRP A 34 30.52 25.50 -1.86
N ASN A 35 31.15 26.28 -2.73
CA ASN A 35 31.28 25.92 -4.15
C ASN A 35 32.09 24.64 -4.34
N ARG A 36 33.15 24.43 -3.54
CA ARG A 36 33.93 23.20 -3.56
C ARG A 36 33.08 22.00 -3.12
N LEU A 37 32.36 22.14 -2.01
CA LEU A 37 31.45 21.09 -1.51
C LEU A 37 30.37 20.74 -2.54
N MET A 38 29.73 21.75 -3.14
CA MET A 38 28.72 21.54 -4.18
C MET A 38 29.30 20.87 -5.44
N THR A 39 30.54 21.17 -5.80
CA THR A 39 31.24 20.52 -6.92
C THR A 39 31.49 19.05 -6.61
N VAL A 40 31.97 18.73 -5.40
CA VAL A 40 32.18 17.35 -4.94
C VAL A 40 30.85 16.59 -4.95
N MET A 41 29.81 17.12 -4.31
CA MET A 41 28.48 16.49 -4.30
C MET A 41 27.91 16.28 -5.71
N THR A 42 28.09 17.25 -6.62
CA THR A 42 27.64 17.11 -8.01
C THR A 42 28.40 15.99 -8.73
N SER A 43 29.72 15.86 -8.48
CA SER A 43 30.53 14.79 -9.06
C SER A 43 30.14 13.41 -8.52
N GLU A 44 29.86 13.28 -7.22
CA GLU A 44 29.41 12.05 -6.59
C GLU A 44 28.03 11.63 -7.12
N VAL A 45 27.08 12.56 -7.21
CA VAL A 45 25.78 12.32 -7.84
C VAL A 45 25.97 11.89 -9.30
N GLY A 46 26.90 12.51 -10.03
CA GLY A 46 27.27 12.12 -11.38
C GLY A 46 27.76 10.66 -11.47
N GLN A 47 28.62 10.24 -10.55
CA GLN A 47 29.12 8.86 -10.47
C GLN A 47 28.01 7.86 -10.12
N LEU A 48 27.17 8.19 -9.13
CA LEU A 48 26.05 7.35 -8.74
C LEU A 48 25.05 7.19 -9.89
N ARG A 49 24.80 8.24 -10.68
CA ARG A 49 23.98 8.16 -11.89
C ARG A 49 24.64 7.30 -12.97
N ALA A 50 25.93 7.50 -13.25
CA ALA A 50 26.66 6.74 -14.25
C ALA A 50 26.73 5.24 -13.94
N THR A 51 26.73 4.88 -12.66
CA THR A 51 26.77 3.49 -12.17
C THR A 51 25.39 2.91 -11.86
N SER A 52 24.30 3.63 -12.16
CA SER A 52 22.92 3.20 -11.86
C SER A 52 22.65 2.93 -10.36
N GLN A 53 23.44 3.57 -9.49
CA GLN A 53 23.31 3.51 -8.04
C GLN A 53 22.49 4.69 -7.49
N TRP A 54 22.39 5.79 -8.23
CA TRP A 54 21.45 6.87 -7.94
C TRP A 54 20.04 6.44 -8.31
N ARG A 55 19.21 6.12 -7.32
CA ARG A 55 17.81 5.72 -7.51
C ARG A 55 16.91 6.72 -6.80
N SER A 56 15.94 7.26 -7.52
CA SER A 56 14.94 8.20 -6.99
C SER A 56 13.61 7.96 -7.68
N GLY A 57 12.51 8.25 -6.99
CA GLY A 57 11.16 8.04 -7.52
C GLY A 57 10.58 6.67 -7.18
N PRO A 58 9.53 6.25 -7.91
CA PRO A 58 8.78 5.02 -7.62
C PRO A 58 9.65 3.77 -7.63
N ARG A 59 9.38 2.86 -6.68
CA ARG A 59 10.10 1.59 -6.47
C ARG A 59 9.44 0.42 -7.18
N THR A 60 8.16 0.53 -7.53
CA THR A 60 7.38 -0.54 -8.16
C THR A 60 6.64 -0.03 -9.39
N LEU A 61 6.22 -0.93 -10.28
CA LEU A 61 5.47 -0.55 -11.47
C LEU A 61 4.11 0.07 -11.10
N LEU A 62 3.41 -0.49 -10.11
CA LEU A 62 2.14 0.07 -9.63
C LEU A 62 2.33 1.45 -8.99
N GLU A 63 3.44 1.70 -8.29
CA GLU A 63 3.75 3.03 -7.79
C GLU A 63 4.00 4.02 -8.95
N ALA A 64 4.79 3.60 -9.96
CA ALA A 64 5.08 4.41 -11.14
C ALA A 64 3.83 4.77 -11.96
N LEU A 65 2.84 3.88 -11.98
CA LEU A 65 1.55 4.10 -12.64
C LEU A 65 0.52 4.81 -11.76
N GLY A 66 0.83 5.11 -10.48
CA GLY A 66 -0.11 5.70 -9.53
C GLY A 66 -1.25 4.76 -9.12
N LEU A 67 -1.04 3.45 -9.20
CA LEU A 67 -2.03 2.38 -8.92
C LEU A 67 -1.82 1.68 -7.57
N HIS A 68 -0.68 1.88 -6.90
CA HIS A 68 -0.30 1.25 -5.63
C HIS A 68 -1.30 1.43 -4.46
N HIS A 69 -2.19 2.41 -4.54
CA HIS A 69 -3.26 2.63 -3.55
C HIS A 69 -4.67 2.32 -4.09
N ARG A 70 -4.78 1.77 -5.29
CA ARG A 70 -6.07 1.45 -5.91
C ARG A 70 -6.46 0.03 -5.55
N GLU A 71 -7.52 -0.09 -4.74
CA GLU A 71 -8.13 -1.37 -4.31
C GLU A 71 -8.31 -2.33 -5.49
N LEU A 72 -8.86 -1.85 -6.61
CA LEU A 72 -9.05 -2.68 -7.80
C LEU A 72 -7.73 -3.21 -8.39
N ALA A 73 -6.68 -2.39 -8.46
CA ALA A 73 -5.40 -2.80 -9.02
C ALA A 73 -4.69 -3.83 -8.11
N LEU A 74 -4.76 -3.62 -6.80
CA LEU A 74 -4.20 -4.57 -5.85
C LEU A 74 -4.99 -5.88 -5.85
N THR A 75 -6.31 -5.82 -5.90
CA THR A 75 -7.18 -7.01 -5.96
C THR A 75 -6.97 -7.79 -7.26
N ALA A 76 -6.75 -7.11 -8.39
CA ALA A 76 -6.36 -7.78 -9.64
C ALA A 76 -5.02 -8.50 -9.52
N GLY A 77 -4.03 -7.90 -8.85
CA GLY A 77 -2.76 -8.56 -8.55
C GLY A 77 -2.93 -9.79 -7.64
N LEU A 78 -3.81 -9.70 -6.63
CA LEU A 78 -4.16 -10.84 -5.78
C LEU A 78 -4.82 -11.96 -6.61
N GLY A 79 -5.79 -11.63 -7.44
CA GLY A 79 -6.45 -12.58 -8.33
C GLY A 79 -5.49 -13.26 -9.30
N TRP A 80 -4.51 -12.52 -9.83
CA TRP A 80 -3.45 -13.09 -10.66
C TRP A 80 -2.62 -14.14 -9.92
N LEU A 81 -2.29 -13.91 -8.64
CA LEU A 81 -1.49 -14.85 -7.84
C LEU A 81 -2.28 -16.08 -7.36
N LEU A 82 -3.61 -15.95 -7.23
CA LEU A 82 -4.50 -17.03 -6.77
C LEU A 82 -4.76 -18.09 -7.84
N ASP A 83 -4.41 -17.84 -9.10
CA ASP A 83 -4.56 -18.77 -10.22
C ASP A 83 -3.37 -19.75 -10.27
N PRO A 84 -3.50 -21.04 -9.87
CA PRO A 84 -2.36 -21.95 -9.85
C PRO A 84 -1.70 -22.18 -11.21
N ASP A 85 -2.44 -21.97 -12.30
CA ASP A 85 -1.98 -22.12 -13.68
C ASP A 85 -1.48 -20.78 -14.27
N GLY A 86 -1.46 -19.72 -13.45
CA GLY A 86 -1.02 -18.39 -13.83
C GLY A 86 0.46 -18.31 -14.17
N HIS A 87 0.81 -17.39 -15.08
CA HIS A 87 2.19 -17.13 -15.50
C HIS A 87 3.07 -16.47 -14.41
N HIS A 88 2.61 -16.39 -13.15
CA HIS A 88 3.39 -15.90 -12.02
C HIS A 88 4.41 -16.92 -11.50
N GLY A 89 4.29 -18.20 -11.86
CA GLY A 89 5.29 -19.23 -11.52
C GLY A 89 5.28 -19.67 -10.05
N LEU A 90 4.19 -19.44 -9.31
CA LEU A 90 4.05 -19.92 -7.92
C LEU A 90 3.32 -21.27 -7.81
N GLY A 91 2.73 -21.76 -8.90
CA GLY A 91 1.85 -22.93 -8.86
C GLY A 91 0.74 -22.77 -7.80
N SER A 92 0.41 -23.85 -7.10
CA SER A 92 -0.54 -23.83 -5.99
C SER A 92 0.02 -23.25 -4.69
N ALA A 93 1.33 -22.95 -4.60
CA ALA A 93 1.96 -22.62 -3.32
C ALA A 93 1.38 -21.37 -2.65
N PHE A 94 1.03 -20.34 -3.43
CA PHE A 94 0.39 -19.14 -2.89
C PHE A 94 -1.05 -19.40 -2.49
N LEU A 95 -1.83 -20.11 -3.32
CA LEU A 95 -3.21 -20.48 -3.00
C LEU A 95 -3.28 -21.30 -1.70
N GLU A 96 -2.37 -22.25 -1.51
CA GLU A 96 -2.23 -23.04 -0.28
C GLU A 96 -1.93 -22.15 0.93
N ASP A 97 -0.91 -21.29 0.84
CA ASP A 97 -0.52 -20.38 1.92
C ASP A 97 -1.64 -19.37 2.25
N PHE A 98 -2.41 -18.93 1.24
CA PHE A 98 -3.54 -18.01 1.38
C PHE A 98 -4.73 -18.68 2.07
N LEU A 99 -5.14 -19.87 1.64
CA LEU A 99 -6.23 -20.62 2.29
C LEU A 99 -5.85 -21.03 3.71
N ALA A 100 -4.59 -21.42 3.95
CA ALA A 100 -4.09 -21.73 5.28
C ALA A 100 -4.15 -20.51 6.22
N ALA A 101 -3.81 -19.31 5.74
CA ALA A 101 -3.93 -18.07 6.53
C ALA A 101 -5.39 -17.77 6.91
N LEU A 102 -6.34 -18.17 6.06
CA LEU A 102 -7.76 -18.09 6.37
C LEU A 102 -8.22 -19.20 7.31
N GLY A 103 -7.46 -20.27 7.55
CA GLY A 103 -7.93 -21.47 8.25
C GLY A 103 -8.91 -22.31 7.42
N VAL A 104 -8.74 -22.29 6.09
CA VAL A 104 -9.51 -23.10 5.14
C VAL A 104 -8.62 -24.25 4.69
N PRO A 105 -9.07 -25.52 4.79
CA PRO A 105 -8.30 -26.64 4.30
C PRO A 105 -8.15 -26.56 2.78
N MET A 106 -7.01 -27.00 2.25
CA MET A 106 -6.81 -27.09 0.80
C MET A 106 -7.86 -28.02 0.19
N PRO A 107 -8.63 -27.58 -0.82
CA PRO A 107 -9.61 -28.42 -1.49
C PRO A 107 -8.93 -29.52 -2.31
N ALA A 108 -9.73 -30.50 -2.74
CA ALA A 108 -9.25 -31.51 -3.68
C ALA A 108 -8.78 -30.86 -4.99
N PRO A 109 -7.82 -31.47 -5.71
CA PRO A 109 -7.40 -30.97 -7.02
C PRO A 109 -8.59 -30.78 -7.95
N GLY A 110 -8.64 -29.64 -8.64
CA GLY A 110 -9.69 -29.32 -9.58
C GLY A 110 -9.62 -27.88 -10.07
N PRO A 111 -10.59 -27.45 -10.89
CA PRO A 111 -10.57 -26.14 -11.50
C PRO A 111 -10.67 -25.03 -10.45
N VAL A 112 -9.82 -24.02 -10.59
CA VAL A 112 -9.89 -22.77 -9.84
C VAL A 112 -10.48 -21.69 -10.76
N SER A 113 -11.42 -20.91 -10.24
CA SER A 113 -12.02 -19.78 -10.93
C SER A 113 -11.89 -18.54 -10.07
N ILE A 114 -11.35 -17.47 -10.67
CA ILE A 114 -11.21 -16.16 -10.04
C ILE A 114 -12.08 -15.17 -10.81
N GLN A 115 -13.04 -14.55 -10.12
CA GLN A 115 -13.83 -13.45 -10.67
C GLN A 115 -13.56 -12.18 -9.90
N LEU A 116 -13.11 -11.15 -10.61
CA LEU A 116 -12.96 -9.80 -10.07
C LEU A 116 -14.25 -9.01 -10.31
N GLU A 117 -14.61 -8.17 -9.34
CA GLU A 117 -15.76 -7.26 -9.46
C GLU A 117 -17.08 -8.00 -9.79
N GLU A 118 -17.28 -9.23 -9.27
CA GLU A 118 -18.50 -10.00 -9.51
C GLU A 118 -19.72 -9.27 -8.92
N GLN A 119 -20.70 -8.98 -9.77
CA GLN A 119 -21.89 -8.23 -9.40
C GLN A 119 -23.11 -9.15 -9.28
N ARG A 120 -23.81 -9.04 -8.14
CA ARG A 120 -25.15 -9.60 -7.91
C ARG A 120 -26.09 -8.48 -7.49
N ASN A 121 -27.17 -8.30 -8.25
CA ASN A 121 -28.10 -7.20 -8.03
C ASN A 121 -27.37 -5.84 -7.98
N ILE A 122 -27.47 -5.13 -6.85
CA ILE A 122 -26.81 -3.83 -6.60
C ILE A 122 -25.54 -3.96 -5.75
N THR A 123 -25.07 -5.18 -5.54
CA THR A 123 -23.94 -5.51 -4.67
C THR A 123 -22.83 -6.12 -5.51
N ARG A 124 -21.59 -5.75 -5.22
CA ARG A 124 -20.43 -6.18 -5.99
C ARG A 124 -19.33 -6.62 -5.03
N ALA A 125 -18.85 -7.85 -5.21
CA ALA A 125 -17.71 -8.39 -4.50
C ALA A 125 -16.43 -7.98 -5.24
N ASP A 126 -15.37 -7.62 -4.51
CA ASP A 126 -14.10 -7.25 -5.15
C ASP A 126 -13.42 -8.46 -5.80
N LEU A 127 -13.45 -9.62 -5.14
CA LEU A 127 -12.94 -10.88 -5.67
C LEU A 127 -13.76 -12.06 -5.15
N VAL A 128 -14.08 -13.00 -6.03
CA VAL A 128 -14.64 -14.31 -5.68
C VAL A 128 -13.74 -15.40 -6.24
N LEU A 129 -13.18 -16.20 -5.33
CA LEU A 129 -12.38 -17.38 -5.63
C LEU A 129 -13.27 -18.61 -5.45
N ARG A 130 -13.33 -19.46 -6.48
CA ARG A 130 -14.04 -20.73 -6.44
C ARG A 130 -13.10 -21.86 -6.73
N CYS A 131 -13.01 -22.77 -5.78
CA CYS A 131 -12.34 -24.06 -5.88
C CYS A 131 -13.37 -25.17 -5.69
N PRO A 132 -13.01 -26.44 -5.94
CA PRO A 132 -13.87 -27.55 -5.56
C PRO A 132 -14.27 -27.45 -4.07
N GLN A 133 -15.58 -27.46 -3.80
CA GLN A 133 -16.18 -27.43 -2.46
C GLN A 133 -15.86 -26.20 -1.59
N VAL A 134 -15.19 -25.17 -2.13
CA VAL A 134 -14.80 -23.97 -1.39
C VAL A 134 -15.04 -22.74 -2.26
N THR A 135 -15.88 -21.83 -1.78
CA THR A 135 -15.98 -20.46 -2.30
C THR A 135 -15.40 -19.50 -1.26
N VAL A 136 -14.57 -18.56 -1.69
CA VAL A 136 -14.04 -17.47 -0.87
C VAL A 136 -14.45 -16.16 -1.50
N LEU A 137 -15.14 -15.31 -0.73
CA LEU A 137 -15.51 -13.96 -1.14
C LEU A 137 -14.61 -12.97 -0.39
N ILE A 138 -13.96 -12.08 -1.14
CA ILE A 138 -13.05 -11.09 -0.58
C ILE A 138 -13.62 -9.70 -0.88
N GLU A 139 -13.77 -8.92 0.19
CA GLU A 139 -13.97 -7.47 0.14
C GLU A 139 -12.66 -6.82 0.57
N ALA A 140 -12.06 -6.03 -0.31
CA ALA A 140 -10.74 -5.45 -0.11
C ALA A 140 -10.83 -3.95 0.19
N LYS A 141 -9.98 -3.49 1.11
CA LYS A 141 -9.81 -2.08 1.44
C LYS A 141 -8.34 -1.72 1.51
N VAL A 142 -8.04 -0.51 1.10
CA VAL A 142 -6.72 0.10 1.25
C VAL A 142 -6.84 1.35 2.08
N TRP A 143 -7.69 2.30 1.69
CA TRP A 143 -7.87 3.57 2.42
C TRP A 143 -9.33 4.00 2.55
N ALA A 144 -10.26 3.36 1.83
CA ALA A 144 -11.64 3.79 1.78
C ALA A 144 -12.41 3.41 3.05
N LEU A 145 -13.35 4.29 3.42
CA LEU A 145 -14.38 3.99 4.41
C LEU A 145 -15.41 3.01 3.81
N GLU A 146 -15.99 2.18 4.67
CA GLU A 146 -17.03 1.23 4.27
C GLU A 146 -18.31 1.95 3.79
N GLN A 147 -18.95 1.39 2.77
CA GLN A 147 -20.31 1.82 2.43
C GLN A 147 -21.32 1.21 3.42
N PRO A 148 -22.41 1.93 3.78
CA PRO A 148 -23.40 1.42 4.71
C PRO A 148 -23.92 0.03 4.31
N GLN A 149 -23.91 -0.90 5.27
CA GLN A 149 -24.43 -2.27 5.14
C GLN A 149 -23.79 -3.09 4.01
N GLN A 150 -22.63 -2.69 3.48
CA GLN A 150 -22.01 -3.36 2.35
C GLN A 150 -21.68 -4.83 2.65
N CYS A 151 -21.01 -5.08 3.77
CA CYS A 151 -20.64 -6.44 4.17
C CYS A 151 -21.89 -7.30 4.46
N ALA A 152 -22.92 -6.73 5.11
CA ALA A 152 -24.18 -7.44 5.33
C ALA A 152 -24.87 -7.85 4.00
N ARG A 153 -24.84 -6.97 2.98
CA ARG A 153 -25.37 -7.30 1.65
C ARG A 153 -24.56 -8.39 0.96
N LEU A 154 -23.22 -8.32 1.01
CA LEU A 154 -22.35 -9.35 0.43
C LEU A 154 -22.64 -10.73 1.03
N ALA A 155 -22.73 -10.82 2.37
CA ALA A 155 -23.06 -12.06 3.06
C ALA A 155 -24.40 -12.64 2.59
N SER A 156 -25.43 -11.79 2.45
CA SER A 156 -26.76 -12.22 2.00
C SER A 156 -26.80 -12.65 0.53
N GLU A 157 -26.12 -11.93 -0.36
CA GLU A 157 -26.20 -12.14 -1.82
C GLU A 157 -25.40 -13.35 -2.32
N TRP A 158 -24.43 -13.83 -1.52
CA TRP A 158 -23.65 -15.05 -1.79
C TRP A 158 -23.97 -16.20 -0.84
N ALA A 159 -25.00 -16.09 0.02
CA ALA A 159 -25.32 -17.11 1.01
C ALA A 159 -25.58 -18.51 0.41
N ASP A 160 -26.07 -18.57 -0.83
CA ASP A 160 -26.33 -19.81 -1.56
C ASP A 160 -25.06 -20.63 -1.87
N GLU A 161 -23.91 -19.97 -1.95
CA GLU A 161 -22.59 -20.61 -2.13
C GLU A 161 -21.89 -20.94 -0.81
N SER A 162 -22.44 -20.52 0.33
CA SER A 162 -21.81 -20.66 1.66
C SER A 162 -20.33 -20.25 1.68
N PRO A 163 -19.99 -19.02 1.22
CA PRO A 163 -18.61 -18.60 1.07
C PRO A 163 -17.91 -18.40 2.41
N VAL A 164 -16.59 -18.57 2.40
CA VAL A 164 -15.73 -17.97 3.42
C VAL A 164 -15.66 -16.46 3.12
N LEU A 165 -16.27 -15.66 4.00
CA LEU A 165 -16.27 -14.20 3.89
C LEU A 165 -14.95 -13.64 4.44
N VAL A 166 -14.24 -12.87 3.62
CA VAL A 166 -12.91 -12.32 3.95
C VAL A 166 -12.93 -10.82 3.81
N TYR A 167 -12.56 -10.13 4.89
CA TYR A 167 -12.35 -8.69 4.89
C TYR A 167 -10.86 -8.38 4.89
N LEU A 168 -10.34 -7.96 3.74
CA LEU A 168 -8.92 -7.70 3.52
C LEU A 168 -8.66 -6.20 3.68
N THR A 169 -7.86 -5.82 4.67
CA THR A 169 -7.55 -4.41 4.97
C THR A 169 -6.05 -4.20 5.19
N PRO A 170 -5.52 -2.98 5.32
CA PRO A 170 -4.11 -2.82 5.66
C PRO A 170 -3.74 -3.40 7.04
N ARG A 171 -4.71 -3.49 7.96
CA ARG A 171 -4.47 -3.83 9.38
C ARG A 171 -5.17 -5.11 9.85
N GLY A 172 -5.88 -5.82 8.99
CA GLY A 172 -6.65 -7.01 9.38
C GLY A 172 -7.77 -6.71 10.38
N VAL A 173 -8.38 -5.52 10.31
CA VAL A 173 -9.49 -5.14 11.19
C VAL A 173 -10.81 -5.74 10.73
N HIS A 174 -11.77 -5.90 11.64
CA HIS A 174 -13.12 -6.34 11.29
C HIS A 174 -13.91 -5.26 10.53
N PRO A 175 -14.84 -5.67 9.66
CA PRO A 175 -15.78 -4.73 9.04
C PRO A 175 -16.74 -4.16 10.08
N THR A 176 -17.07 -2.88 9.94
CA THR A 176 -18.06 -2.19 10.78
C THR A 176 -19.47 -2.26 10.20
N THR A 177 -19.61 -2.66 8.93
CA THR A 177 -20.88 -2.70 8.20
C THR A 177 -21.46 -4.10 8.00
N ALA A 178 -20.91 -5.11 8.70
CA ALA A 178 -21.37 -6.51 8.62
C ALA A 178 -22.67 -6.79 9.39
N GLY A 179 -23.09 -5.90 10.30
CA GLY A 179 -24.31 -6.10 11.08
C GLY A 179 -24.30 -7.42 11.85
N SER A 180 -25.35 -8.24 11.71
CA SER A 180 -25.44 -9.56 12.36
C SER A 180 -24.49 -10.61 11.79
N SER A 181 -23.92 -10.39 10.59
CA SER A 181 -22.98 -11.33 9.96
C SER A 181 -21.54 -11.15 10.45
N LEU A 182 -21.27 -10.24 11.39
CA LEU A 182 -19.91 -9.88 11.82
C LEU A 182 -19.03 -11.08 12.18
N ASP A 183 -19.59 -12.07 12.88
CA ASP A 183 -18.87 -13.27 13.33
C ASP A 183 -18.55 -14.26 12.18
N GLU A 184 -19.14 -14.06 11.00
CA GLU A 184 -18.89 -14.87 9.80
C GLU A 184 -17.67 -14.36 9.01
N TRP A 185 -17.24 -13.11 9.23
CA TRP A 185 -16.14 -12.49 8.51
C TRP A 185 -14.79 -12.83 9.12
N ARG A 186 -13.93 -13.47 8.33
CA ARG A 186 -12.51 -13.61 8.63
C ARG A 186 -11.78 -12.34 8.21
N THR A 187 -10.83 -11.91 9.02
CA THR A 187 -10.00 -10.74 8.69
C THR A 187 -8.65 -11.18 8.17
N LEU A 188 -8.13 -10.42 7.21
CA LEU A 188 -6.79 -10.60 6.67
C LEU A 188 -6.17 -9.22 6.44
N SER A 189 -4.86 -9.10 6.65
CA SER A 189 -4.13 -7.89 6.28
C SER A 189 -3.41 -8.03 4.95
N TRP A 190 -3.17 -6.92 4.25
CA TRP A 190 -2.25 -6.90 3.11
C TRP A 190 -0.82 -7.31 3.51
N GLY A 191 -0.44 -7.15 4.78
CA GLY A 191 0.79 -7.69 5.35
C GLY A 191 0.80 -9.22 5.34
N ASP A 192 -0.28 -9.87 5.78
CA ASP A 192 -0.43 -11.33 5.76
C ASP A 192 -0.36 -11.88 4.33
N VAL A 193 -0.99 -11.16 3.38
CA VAL A 193 -0.88 -11.49 1.95
C VAL A 193 0.58 -11.38 1.49
N ALA A 194 1.29 -10.29 1.82
CA ALA A 194 2.70 -10.13 1.46
C ALA A 194 3.57 -11.25 2.03
N GLU A 195 3.34 -11.66 3.27
CA GLU A 195 4.07 -12.78 3.88
C GLU A 195 3.79 -14.11 3.16
N ALA A 196 2.53 -14.38 2.79
CA ALA A 196 2.16 -15.55 2.01
C ALA A 196 2.83 -15.54 0.62
N VAL A 197 2.86 -14.39 -0.07
CA VAL A 197 3.58 -14.23 -1.34
C VAL A 197 5.07 -14.50 -1.16
N ALA A 198 5.69 -13.93 -0.13
CA ALA A 198 7.12 -14.14 0.14
C ALA A 198 7.45 -15.62 0.40
N ARG A 199 6.62 -16.32 1.18
CA ARG A 199 6.77 -17.76 1.43
C ARG A 199 6.61 -18.59 0.15
N ALA A 200 5.61 -18.30 -0.67
CA ALA A 200 5.38 -19.01 -1.93
C ALA A 200 6.52 -18.77 -2.94
N ALA A 201 6.98 -17.52 -3.06
CA ALA A 201 8.09 -17.14 -3.94
C ALA A 201 9.40 -17.82 -3.55
N ALA A 202 9.65 -18.02 -2.25
CA ALA A 202 10.85 -18.73 -1.78
C ALA A 202 10.87 -20.23 -2.15
N ARG A 203 9.73 -20.82 -2.53
CA ARG A 203 9.59 -22.25 -2.88
C ARG A 203 9.40 -22.50 -4.38
N SER A 204 9.38 -21.43 -5.20
CA SER A 204 8.92 -21.51 -6.59
C SER A 204 9.82 -20.69 -7.52
N ASP A 205 9.67 -20.89 -8.83
CA ASP A 205 10.34 -20.06 -9.85
C ASP A 205 9.50 -18.81 -10.15
N ALA A 206 9.43 -17.92 -9.15
CA ALA A 206 8.55 -16.77 -9.17
C ALA A 206 8.91 -15.78 -10.29
N ALA A 207 7.91 -15.38 -11.07
CA ALA A 207 8.09 -14.37 -12.11
C ALA A 207 8.49 -13.01 -11.48
N PRO A 208 9.24 -12.15 -12.21
CA PRO A 208 9.63 -10.82 -11.70
C PRO A 208 8.45 -9.96 -11.21
N GLY A 209 7.28 -10.11 -11.84
CA GLY A 209 6.05 -9.41 -11.43
C GLY A 209 5.58 -9.78 -10.01
N VAL A 210 5.86 -10.99 -9.54
CA VAL A 210 5.57 -11.41 -8.15
C VAL A 210 6.40 -10.59 -7.18
N HIS A 211 7.69 -10.41 -7.46
CA HIS A 211 8.58 -9.63 -6.62
C HIS A 211 8.24 -8.14 -6.64
N ASP A 212 7.87 -7.58 -7.80
CA ASP A 212 7.40 -6.20 -7.89
C ASP A 212 6.13 -5.99 -7.08
N TYR A 213 5.14 -6.88 -7.22
CA TYR A 213 3.89 -6.83 -6.47
C TYR A 213 4.10 -7.01 -4.95
N LEU A 214 4.95 -7.96 -4.54
CA LEU A 214 5.37 -8.13 -3.14
C LEU A 214 5.99 -6.85 -2.57
N ASN A 215 6.84 -6.17 -3.37
CA ASN A 215 7.41 -4.90 -2.96
C ASN A 215 6.33 -3.83 -2.79
N THR A 216 5.32 -3.75 -3.68
CA THR A 216 4.20 -2.82 -3.55
C THR A 216 3.45 -3.09 -2.25
N LEU A 217 3.07 -4.35 -2.00
CA LEU A 217 2.37 -4.71 -0.77
C LEU A 217 3.17 -4.36 0.47
N THR A 218 4.47 -4.65 0.50
CA THR A 218 5.34 -4.43 1.67
C THR A 218 5.58 -2.94 1.96
N HIS A 219 5.75 -2.12 0.92
CA HIS A 219 6.17 -0.73 1.10
C HIS A 219 5.01 0.25 1.16
N ASP A 220 3.94 -0.01 0.41
CA ASP A 220 2.91 1.00 0.12
C ASP A 220 1.60 0.73 0.86
N VAL A 221 1.38 -0.52 1.30
CA VAL A 221 0.09 -0.95 1.87
C VAL A 221 0.25 -1.61 3.24
N GLY A 222 1.22 -2.51 3.39
CA GLY A 222 1.47 -3.29 4.61
C GLY A 222 2.29 -2.54 5.67
N ARG A 223 2.85 -1.38 5.35
CA ARG A 223 3.46 -0.47 6.34
C ARG A 223 2.42 0.48 6.89
N THR A 224 1.89 0.15 8.06
CA THR A 224 1.44 1.20 8.99
C THR A 224 2.64 2.00 9.48
N ARG A 225 2.62 3.32 9.24
CA ARG A 225 3.37 4.26 10.08
C ARG A 225 3.03 4.06 11.55
#